data_AF-A0AAD5A1T4-F1
#
_entry.id   AF-A0AAD5A1T4-F1
#
_cell.length_a   1.000
_cell.length_b   1.000
_cell.length_c   1.000
_cell.angle_alpha   90.00
_cell.angle_beta   90.00
_cell.angle_gamma   90.00
#
_symmetry.space_group_name_H-M   'P 1'
#
loop_
_entity.id
_entity.type
_entity.pdbx_description
1 polymer ?
#
loop_
_entity_poly.entity_id
_entity_poly.type
_entity_poly.pdbx_seq_one_letter_code
_entity_poly.pdbx_strand_id
1 'polypeptide(L)'
;TVILRIILGENNLQRLILKDGIPESLSELIQHINRQCGVEGDFRLQFMNADFNNEFTNMTSMSDVKDKSTIKVIFNTVASHHPALPDDPVSLSSCTSFDTDILSSPESISSRFSAWPLVFKVPRFSYDAEVQLERANAAFKEKGTLLSPDTKLKSSIFDGLIKTIIQYKVYLSDAESKDIAAALVSSHPCLK
;
A
#
# COMPACT_ATOMS: atom_id res chain seq x y z
N THR A 1 6.13 -34.04 -10.73
CA THR A 1 6.40 -32.63 -11.01
C THR A 1 5.13 -31.81 -10.93
N VAL A 2 5.14 -30.76 -10.12
CA VAL A 2 4.06 -29.79 -9.95
C VAL A 2 4.53 -28.43 -10.46
N ILE A 3 3.65 -27.70 -11.12
CA ILE A 3 3.94 -26.37 -11.67
C ILE A 3 3.03 -25.36 -10.99
N LEU A 4 3.61 -24.29 -10.45
CA LEU A 4 2.87 -23.21 -9.81
C LEU A 4 3.12 -21.90 -10.55
N ARG A 5 2.09 -21.05 -10.61
CA ARG A 5 2.23 -19.67 -11.06
C ARG A 5 2.46 -18.79 -9.83
N ILE A 6 3.62 -18.15 -9.75
CA ILE A 6 4.00 -17.26 -8.66
C ILE A 6 3.82 -15.81 -9.09
N ILE A 7 3.15 -15.01 -8.27
CA ILE A 7 2.99 -13.56 -8.46
C ILE A 7 3.89 -12.84 -7.46
N LEU A 8 4.86 -12.09 -7.97
CA LEU A 8 5.82 -11.28 -7.23
C LEU A 8 5.47 -9.80 -7.43
N GLY A 9 4.52 -9.27 -6.67
CA GLY A 9 4.06 -7.88 -6.87
C GLY A 9 3.20 -7.69 -8.14
N GLU A 10 3.14 -6.47 -8.68
CA GLU A 10 2.10 -6.10 -9.65
C GLU A 10 2.36 -6.55 -11.09
N ASN A 11 3.63 -6.71 -11.50
CA ASN A 11 3.99 -6.98 -12.90
C ASN A 11 4.99 -8.13 -13.08
N ASN A 12 5.22 -8.95 -12.04
CA ASN A 12 6.16 -10.05 -12.12
C ASN A 12 5.44 -11.37 -11.84
N LEU A 13 5.33 -12.18 -12.88
CA LEU A 13 4.74 -13.51 -12.87
C LEU A 13 5.81 -14.52 -13.24
N GLN A 14 6.05 -15.48 -12.37
CA GLN A 14 7.05 -16.52 -12.58
C GLN A 14 6.45 -17.91 -12.50
N ARG A 15 7.10 -18.84 -13.19
CA ARG A 15 6.75 -20.26 -13.14
C ARG A 15 7.68 -20.95 -12.16
N LEU A 16 7.12 -21.53 -11.09
CA LEU A 16 7.84 -22.37 -10.15
C LEU A 16 7.64 -23.85 -10.50
N ILE A 17 8.72 -24.61 -10.50
CA ILE A 17 8.68 -26.05 -10.83
C ILE A 17 9.15 -26.84 -9.61
N LEU A 18 8.26 -27.67 -9.06
CA LEU A 18 8.54 -28.57 -7.96
C LEU A 18 8.71 -29.98 -8.52
N LYS A 19 9.94 -30.46 -8.56
CA LYS A 19 10.27 -31.76 -9.16
C LYS A 19 9.69 -32.90 -8.33
N ASP A 20 9.75 -32.75 -7.01
CA ASP A 20 9.43 -33.80 -6.03
C ASP A 20 7.94 -33.87 -5.65
N GLY A 21 7.10 -32.94 -6.15
CA GLY A 21 5.65 -32.95 -5.90
C GLY A 21 5.17 -31.69 -5.18
N ILE A 22 4.00 -31.79 -4.54
CA ILE A 22 3.50 -30.73 -3.65
C ILE A 22 4.29 -30.83 -2.34
N PRO A 23 4.84 -29.72 -1.80
CA PRO A 23 5.59 -29.75 -0.55
C PRO A 23 4.71 -30.19 0.62
N GLU A 24 5.31 -30.81 1.63
CA GLU A 24 4.55 -31.25 2.82
C GLU A 24 4.30 -30.09 3.78
N SER A 25 5.10 -29.02 3.68
CA SER A 25 5.00 -27.86 4.56
C SER A 25 5.05 -26.53 3.80
N LEU A 26 4.44 -25.50 4.41
CA LEU A 26 4.51 -24.13 3.93
C LEU A 26 5.96 -23.62 3.88
N SER A 27 6.77 -24.01 4.85
CA SER A 27 8.19 -23.63 4.94
C SER A 27 9.01 -24.16 3.76
N GLU A 28 8.76 -25.40 3.36
CA GLU A 28 9.40 -26.01 2.19
C GLU A 28 9.02 -25.26 0.90
N LEU A 29 7.73 -24.94 0.73
CA LEU A 29 7.27 -24.13 -0.41
C LEU A 29 7.95 -22.75 -0.45
N ILE A 30 8.07 -22.08 0.69
CA ILE A 30 8.79 -20.80 0.84
C ILE A 30 10.25 -20.95 0.38
N GLN A 31 10.95 -22.00 0.81
CA GLN A 31 12.33 -22.25 0.38
C GLN A 31 12.45 -22.48 -1.14
N HIS A 32 11.48 -23.18 -1.75
CA HIS A 32 11.44 -23.36 -3.20
C HIS A 32 11.25 -22.03 -3.93
N ILE A 33 10.35 -21.17 -3.44
CA ILE A 33 10.13 -19.83 -3.99
C ILE A 33 11.41 -19.00 -3.86
N ASN A 34 12.06 -18.96 -2.70
CA ASN A 34 13.32 -18.22 -2.52
C ASN A 34 14.40 -18.63 -3.52
N ARG A 35 14.60 -19.95 -3.65
CA ARG A 35 15.65 -20.52 -4.50
C ARG A 35 15.42 -20.32 -5.99
N GLN A 36 14.18 -20.44 -6.47
CA GLN A 36 13.88 -20.37 -7.92
C GLN A 36 13.46 -18.98 -8.39
N CYS A 37 12.78 -18.23 -7.54
CA CYS A 37 12.28 -16.90 -7.86
C CYS A 37 13.24 -15.78 -7.43
N GLY A 38 14.32 -16.10 -6.70
CA GLY A 38 15.29 -15.11 -6.21
C GLY A 38 14.67 -14.16 -5.20
N VAL A 39 13.81 -14.69 -4.34
CA VAL A 39 13.06 -13.93 -3.34
C VAL A 39 13.84 -13.96 -2.03
N GLU A 40 14.01 -12.78 -1.42
CA GLU A 40 14.74 -12.60 -0.17
C GLU A 40 13.88 -11.83 0.84
N GLY A 41 13.97 -12.20 2.12
CA GLY A 41 13.18 -11.62 3.21
C GLY A 41 12.02 -12.51 3.69
N ASP A 42 11.32 -12.04 4.72
CA ASP A 42 10.09 -12.68 5.19
C ASP A 42 8.91 -12.31 4.28
N PHE A 43 8.07 -13.28 4.00
CA PHE A 43 6.85 -13.06 3.22
C PHE A 43 5.81 -14.08 3.60
N ARG A 44 4.57 -13.66 3.53
CA ARG A 44 3.42 -14.56 3.57
C ARG A 44 2.98 -14.91 2.15
N LEU A 45 2.33 -16.05 2.04
CA LEU A 45 1.77 -16.54 0.78
C LEU A 45 0.25 -16.38 0.80
N GLN A 46 -0.30 -16.08 -0.37
CA GLN A 46 -1.74 -16.10 -0.63
C GLN A 46 -2.02 -17.01 -1.82
N PHE A 47 -3.13 -17.75 -1.78
CA PHE A 47 -3.60 -18.57 -2.89
C PHE A 47 -4.84 -17.94 -3.51
N MET A 48 -5.07 -18.23 -4.80
CA MET A 48 -6.29 -17.84 -5.49
C MET A 48 -7.43 -18.77 -5.07
N ASN A 49 -8.44 -18.22 -4.39
CA ASN A 49 -9.55 -18.98 -3.85
C ASN A 49 -10.76 -18.95 -4.80
N ALA A 50 -11.09 -20.11 -5.38
CA ALA A 50 -12.20 -20.23 -6.33
C ALA A 50 -13.58 -20.03 -5.67
N ASP A 51 -13.71 -20.30 -4.37
CA ASP A 51 -14.97 -20.18 -3.63
C ASP A 51 -15.31 -18.70 -3.34
N PHE A 52 -14.32 -17.80 -3.43
CA PHE A 52 -14.46 -16.36 -3.20
C PHE A 52 -14.11 -15.58 -4.47
N ASN A 53 -14.76 -15.90 -5.59
CA ASN A 53 -14.62 -15.15 -6.85
C ASN A 53 -13.16 -15.01 -7.36
N ASN A 54 -12.29 -15.98 -7.08
CA ASN A 54 -10.85 -15.94 -7.38
C ASN A 54 -10.07 -14.84 -6.65
N GLU A 55 -10.56 -14.37 -5.49
CA GLU A 55 -9.81 -13.48 -4.62
C GLU A 55 -8.63 -14.18 -3.94
N PHE A 56 -7.60 -13.40 -3.61
CA PHE A 56 -6.41 -13.91 -2.94
C PHE A 56 -6.62 -14.01 -1.43
N THR A 57 -6.50 -15.22 -0.88
CA THR A 57 -6.66 -15.50 0.55
C THR A 57 -5.32 -15.92 1.16
N ASN A 58 -5.06 -15.53 2.42
CA ASN A 58 -3.86 -15.95 3.14
C ASN A 58 -3.79 -17.48 3.24
N MET A 59 -2.62 -18.01 2.93
CA MET A 59 -2.37 -19.44 2.95
C MET A 59 -1.77 -19.84 4.29
N THR A 60 -2.48 -20.69 5.03
CA THR A 60 -2.05 -21.24 6.32
C THR A 60 -1.87 -22.76 6.29
N SER A 61 -2.28 -23.42 5.20
CA SER A 61 -2.15 -24.86 4.96
C SER A 61 -1.71 -25.15 3.53
N MET A 62 -1.15 -26.34 3.31
CA MET A 62 -0.80 -26.85 1.97
C MET A 62 -2.00 -27.48 1.23
N SER A 63 -3.14 -27.65 1.91
CA SER A 63 -4.36 -28.24 1.32
C SER A 63 -4.89 -27.47 0.11
N ASP A 64 -4.61 -26.17 0.04
CA ASP A 64 -5.08 -25.26 -1.01
C ASP A 64 -4.14 -25.22 -2.23
N VAL A 65 -2.94 -25.81 -2.11
CA VAL A 65 -1.95 -25.85 -3.17
C VAL A 65 -2.23 -27.03 -4.09
N LYS A 66 -2.44 -26.76 -5.37
CA LYS A 66 -2.69 -27.77 -6.41
C LYS A 66 -1.79 -27.50 -7.62
N ASP A 67 -1.64 -28.50 -8.49
CA ASP A 67 -0.97 -28.29 -9.77
C ASP A 67 -1.65 -27.16 -10.56
N LYS A 68 -0.84 -26.26 -11.11
CA LYS A 68 -1.23 -25.04 -11.84
C LYS A 68 -1.98 -24.00 -11.00
N SER A 69 -1.97 -24.13 -9.67
CA SER A 69 -2.51 -23.08 -8.80
C SER A 69 -1.67 -21.79 -8.88
N THR A 70 -2.33 -20.67 -8.58
CA THR A 70 -1.71 -19.34 -8.57
C THR A 70 -1.46 -18.93 -7.12
N ILE A 71 -0.20 -18.66 -6.80
CA ILE A 71 0.27 -18.24 -5.49
C ILE A 71 0.83 -16.82 -5.59
N LYS A 72 0.38 -15.94 -4.71
CA LYS A 72 0.86 -14.56 -4.61
C LYS A 72 1.75 -14.42 -3.39
N VAL A 73 2.94 -13.88 -3.59
CA VAL A 73 3.89 -13.57 -2.53
C VAL A 73 3.61 -12.18 -2.01
N ILE A 74 3.45 -12.05 -0.69
CA ILE A 74 3.29 -10.77 -0.01
C ILE A 74 4.44 -10.60 0.97
N PHE A 75 5.38 -9.74 0.62
CA PHE A 75 6.52 -9.41 1.47
C PHE A 75 6.04 -8.83 2.81
N ASN A 76 6.41 -9.51 3.89
CA ASN A 76 6.32 -8.98 5.22
C ASN A 76 7.56 -8.12 5.40
N THR A 77 7.40 -6.83 5.60
CA THR A 77 8.51 -5.93 5.90
C THR A 77 9.06 -6.27 7.29
N VAL A 78 9.91 -7.28 7.38
CA VAL A 78 10.86 -7.42 8.48
C VAL A 78 12.16 -6.81 7.99
N ALA A 79 12.71 -5.89 8.78
CA ALA A 79 14.04 -5.35 8.58
C ALA A 79 15.07 -6.46 8.81
N SER A 80 15.29 -7.34 7.82
CA SER A 80 16.31 -8.37 7.90
C SER A 80 17.66 -7.77 7.56
N HIS A 81 18.44 -7.54 8.62
CA HIS A 81 19.86 -7.26 8.58
C HIS A 81 20.60 -8.37 7.80
N HIS A 82 21.39 -7.98 6.81
CA HIS A 82 22.34 -8.86 6.16
C HIS A 82 23.41 -9.31 7.18
N PRO A 83 23.78 -10.60 7.24
CA PRO A 83 24.73 -11.10 8.22
C PRO A 83 26.16 -10.76 7.80
N ALA A 84 26.80 -9.84 8.53
CA ALA A 84 28.25 -9.80 8.64
C ALA A 84 28.66 -10.63 9.85
N LEU A 85 29.23 -11.81 9.59
CA LEU A 85 30.00 -12.59 10.57
C LEU A 85 31.39 -11.94 10.77
N PRO A 86 32.16 -12.31 11.80
CA PRO A 86 31.78 -12.70 13.17
C PRO A 86 32.59 -11.91 14.23
N ASP A 87 32.04 -11.70 15.43
CA ASP A 87 32.82 -11.73 16.67
C ASP A 87 31.87 -11.92 17.88
N ASP A 88 32.30 -12.78 18.79
CA ASP A 88 31.63 -13.47 19.89
C ASP A 88 31.16 -12.56 21.09
N PRO A 89 30.63 -13.10 22.22
CA PRO A 89 29.20 -13.38 22.43
C PRO A 89 28.66 -12.72 23.74
N VAL A 90 27.40 -13.05 24.09
CA VAL A 90 26.70 -12.82 25.39
C VAL A 90 26.22 -11.37 25.63
N SER A 91 25.05 -11.06 26.19
CA SER A 91 24.09 -11.81 27.00
C SER A 91 22.73 -11.08 27.02
N LEU A 92 21.69 -11.88 27.24
CA LEU A 92 20.33 -11.60 27.74
C LEU A 92 20.19 -10.31 28.60
N SER A 93 19.22 -9.45 28.29
CA SER A 93 18.06 -9.16 29.15
C SER A 93 17.32 -7.85 28.79
N SER A 94 15.99 -7.93 28.94
CA SER A 94 15.09 -6.94 29.56
C SER A 94 15.13 -5.46 29.17
N CYS A 95 13.99 -5.08 28.58
CA CYS A 95 13.14 -3.92 28.86
C CYS A 95 13.74 -2.54 29.23
N THR A 96 12.98 -1.55 28.74
CA THR A 96 12.78 -0.18 29.23
C THR A 96 13.38 0.95 28.39
N SER A 97 12.49 1.92 28.20
CA SER A 97 12.73 3.35 28.28
C SER A 97 12.84 4.13 26.96
N PHE A 98 12.10 5.22 27.00
CA PHE A 98 11.87 6.22 25.99
C PHE A 98 13.12 7.09 25.73
N ASP A 99 13.09 7.70 24.55
CA ASP A 99 13.36 9.11 24.24
C ASP A 99 14.61 9.49 23.40
N THR A 100 14.37 10.50 22.57
CA THR A 100 15.27 11.40 21.80
C THR A 100 15.74 11.04 20.37
N ASP A 101 15.15 11.79 19.44
CA ASP A 101 15.74 12.63 18.37
C ASP A 101 16.77 12.08 17.34
N ILE A 102 16.28 12.12 16.08
CA ILE A 102 16.95 12.61 14.85
C ILE A 102 18.24 11.88 14.43
N LEU A 103 18.15 11.12 13.34
CA LEU A 103 18.94 11.35 12.12
C LEU A 103 18.33 10.58 10.93
N SER A 104 18.34 11.28 9.79
CA SER A 104 17.58 11.04 8.58
C SER A 104 17.84 9.71 7.86
N SER A 105 16.74 9.15 7.34
CA SER A 105 16.54 8.24 6.18
C SER A 105 17.66 7.28 5.72
N PRO A 106 17.24 6.05 5.39
CA PRO A 106 17.48 5.53 4.06
C PRO A 106 16.14 5.28 3.36
N GLU A 107 15.82 6.14 2.40
CA GLU A 107 14.92 5.75 1.32
C GLU A 107 15.49 4.49 0.70
N SER A 108 14.71 3.41 0.70
CA SER A 108 14.22 2.86 -0.57
C SER A 108 13.24 1.72 -0.31
N ILE A 109 12.14 1.78 -1.06
CA ILE A 109 11.08 0.80 -1.35
C ILE A 109 9.94 0.52 -0.36
N SER A 110 9.90 1.19 0.81
CA SER A 110 8.63 1.54 1.49
C SER A 110 8.10 2.90 1.01
N SER A 111 8.25 3.21 -0.28
CA SER A 111 8.30 4.60 -0.78
C SER A 111 7.16 5.00 -1.74
N ARG A 112 6.15 4.15 -1.97
CA ARG A 112 5.00 4.52 -2.85
C ARG A 112 3.76 4.99 -2.11
N PHE A 113 3.63 4.64 -0.83
CA PHE A 113 2.51 5.07 0.00
C PHE A 113 3.05 5.68 1.30
N SER A 114 2.87 6.99 1.46
CA SER A 114 3.16 7.67 2.72
C SER A 114 2.11 7.30 3.78
N ALA A 115 2.47 7.37 5.06
CA ALA A 115 1.49 7.27 6.14
C ALA A 115 0.39 8.33 5.95
N TRP A 116 -0.86 8.00 6.32
CA TRP A 116 -1.95 8.96 6.23
C TRP A 116 -1.59 10.24 7.00
N PRO A 117 -1.71 11.42 6.38
CA PRO A 117 -1.29 12.64 7.06
C PRO A 117 -2.27 12.97 8.19
N LEU A 118 -1.73 13.43 9.32
CA LEU A 118 -2.54 13.99 10.41
C LEU A 118 -3.39 15.19 9.94
N VAL A 119 -2.92 15.90 8.92
CA VAL A 119 -3.64 16.99 8.25
C VAL A 119 -3.53 16.80 6.75
N PHE A 120 -4.65 16.44 6.11
CA PHE A 120 -4.70 16.30 4.65
C PHE A 120 -4.49 17.66 3.97
N LYS A 121 -3.46 17.76 3.12
CA LYS A 121 -3.21 18.96 2.32
C LYS A 121 -3.95 18.84 0.99
N VAL A 122 -4.85 19.79 0.73
CA VAL A 122 -5.57 19.87 -0.54
C VAL A 122 -4.56 20.14 -1.67
N PRO A 123 -4.54 19.32 -2.73
CA PRO A 123 -3.64 19.52 -3.85
C PRO A 123 -4.07 20.73 -4.70
N ARG A 124 -3.15 21.20 -5.54
CA ARG A 124 -3.55 22.10 -6.61
C ARG A 124 -4.35 21.36 -7.67
N PHE A 125 -5.45 21.98 -8.09
CA PHE A 125 -6.29 21.48 -9.16
C PHE A 125 -5.80 21.96 -10.52
N SER A 126 -6.51 21.60 -11.58
CA SER A 126 -6.24 22.13 -12.92
C SER A 126 -6.38 23.66 -12.94
N TYR A 127 -5.66 24.32 -13.84
CA TYR A 127 -5.69 25.79 -13.94
C TYR A 127 -7.11 26.36 -14.05
N ASP A 128 -7.97 25.73 -14.86
CA ASP A 128 -9.37 26.12 -15.01
C ASP A 128 -10.15 25.97 -13.69
N ALA A 129 -9.95 24.86 -12.98
CA ALA A 129 -10.59 24.62 -11.68
C ALA A 129 -10.13 25.62 -10.62
N GLU A 130 -8.83 25.94 -10.56
CA GLU A 130 -8.27 26.92 -9.63
C GLU A 130 -8.86 28.32 -9.85
N VAL A 131 -8.93 28.78 -11.10
CA VAL A 131 -9.51 30.10 -11.43
C VAL A 131 -10.98 30.16 -11.03
N GLN A 132 -11.74 29.09 -11.24
CA GLN A 132 -13.14 29.01 -10.83
C GLN A 132 -13.30 29.02 -9.31
N LEU A 133 -12.49 28.22 -8.60
CA LEU A 133 -12.50 28.14 -7.15
C LEU A 133 -12.07 29.46 -6.50
N GLU A 134 -11.10 30.16 -7.07
CA GLU A 134 -10.64 31.47 -6.58
C GLU A 134 -11.72 32.54 -6.77
N ARG A 135 -12.32 32.62 -7.96
CA ARG A 135 -13.45 33.53 -8.22
C ARG A 135 -14.61 33.26 -7.26
N ALA A 136 -14.94 32.00 -7.06
CA ALA A 136 -16.00 31.60 -6.15
C ALA A 136 -15.67 31.90 -4.68
N ASN A 137 -14.44 31.65 -4.25
CA ASN A 137 -13.98 31.99 -2.91
C ASN A 137 -14.02 33.51 -2.67
N ALA A 138 -13.69 34.33 -3.67
CA ALA A 138 -13.81 35.78 -3.58
C ALA A 138 -15.28 36.21 -3.45
N ALA A 139 -16.17 35.66 -4.27
CA ALA A 139 -17.61 35.93 -4.20
C ALA A 139 -18.22 35.45 -2.86
N PHE A 140 -17.74 34.34 -2.31
CA PHE A 140 -18.14 33.87 -0.99
C PHE A 140 -17.71 34.84 0.11
N LYS A 141 -16.49 35.38 0.06
CA LYS A 141 -16.01 36.39 1.02
C LYS A 141 -16.77 37.71 0.93
N GLU A 142 -17.16 38.11 -0.28
CA GLU A 142 -17.86 39.38 -0.51
C GLU A 142 -19.36 39.29 -0.18
N LYS A 143 -20.02 38.20 -0.60
CA LYS A 143 -21.49 38.09 -0.64
C LYS A 143 -22.04 36.85 0.07
N GLY A 144 -21.18 35.98 0.61
CA GLY A 144 -21.59 34.69 1.20
C GLY A 144 -22.14 33.70 0.17
N THR A 145 -21.91 33.94 -1.13
CA THR A 145 -22.46 33.11 -2.20
C THR A 145 -21.72 31.78 -2.31
N LEU A 146 -22.43 30.68 -2.18
CA LEU A 146 -21.90 29.33 -2.37
C LEU A 146 -21.78 29.00 -3.85
N LEU A 147 -20.74 28.24 -4.20
CA LEU A 147 -20.55 27.70 -5.53
C LEU A 147 -21.30 26.38 -5.65
N SER A 148 -22.12 26.25 -6.69
CA SER A 148 -22.59 24.94 -7.14
C SER A 148 -21.64 24.47 -8.25
N PRO A 149 -20.66 23.60 -7.96
CA PRO A 149 -19.70 23.18 -8.96
C PRO A 149 -20.40 22.36 -10.04
N ASP A 150 -20.12 22.68 -11.30
CA ASP A 150 -20.60 21.93 -12.45
C ASP A 150 -19.91 20.56 -12.53
N THR A 151 -20.41 19.67 -13.40
CA THR A 151 -19.87 18.31 -13.51
C THR A 151 -18.38 18.30 -13.87
N LYS A 152 -17.93 19.26 -14.70
CA LYS A 152 -16.53 19.36 -15.13
C LYS A 152 -15.63 19.76 -13.95
N LEU A 153 -16.03 20.77 -13.17
CA LEU A 153 -15.28 21.20 -11.99
C LEU A 153 -15.22 20.08 -10.94
N LYS A 154 -16.33 19.39 -10.68
CA LYS A 154 -16.37 18.23 -9.78
C LYS A 154 -15.35 17.16 -10.19
N SER A 155 -15.37 16.75 -11.46
CA SER A 155 -14.43 15.75 -11.97
C SER A 155 -12.98 16.19 -11.81
N SER A 156 -12.66 17.45 -12.13
CA SER A 156 -11.30 17.97 -11.98
C SER A 156 -10.82 18.01 -10.52
N ILE A 157 -11.72 18.31 -9.58
CA ILE A 157 -11.42 18.29 -8.15
C ILE A 157 -11.17 16.85 -7.69
N PHE A 158 -12.06 15.92 -8.05
CA PHE A 158 -11.91 14.51 -7.72
C PHE A 158 -10.61 13.93 -8.28
N ASP A 159 -10.26 14.21 -9.53
CA ASP A 159 -9.02 13.73 -10.14
C ASP A 159 -7.78 14.24 -9.40
N GLY A 160 -7.78 15.50 -8.97
CA GLY A 160 -6.70 16.08 -8.16
C GLY A 160 -6.57 15.40 -6.80
N LEU A 161 -7.70 15.18 -6.13
CA LEU A 161 -7.76 14.48 -4.85
C LEU A 161 -7.28 13.04 -4.98
N ILE A 162 -7.80 12.29 -5.97
CA ILE A 162 -7.42 10.89 -6.22
C ILE A 162 -5.91 10.79 -6.45
N LYS A 163 -5.34 11.61 -7.34
CA LYS A 163 -3.88 11.64 -7.59
C LYS A 163 -3.04 11.85 -6.33
N THR A 164 -3.60 12.54 -5.33
CA THR A 164 -2.93 12.80 -4.05
C THR A 164 -3.17 11.66 -3.06
N ILE A 165 -4.40 11.15 -2.98
CA ILE A 165 -4.80 10.06 -2.08
C ILE A 165 -4.07 8.76 -2.42
N ILE A 166 -3.89 8.46 -3.71
CA ILE A 166 -3.14 7.27 -4.15
C ILE A 166 -1.65 7.33 -3.81
N GLN A 167 -1.14 8.44 -3.28
CA GLN A 167 0.20 8.51 -2.70
C GLN A 167 0.21 8.07 -1.23
N TYR A 168 -0.96 7.83 -0.62
CA TYR A 168 -1.11 7.39 0.77
C TYR A 168 -1.80 6.02 0.88
N LYS A 169 -2.89 5.79 0.12
CA LYS A 169 -3.58 4.49 0.08
C LYS A 169 -4.48 4.32 -1.15
N VAL A 170 -4.84 3.07 -1.42
CA VAL A 170 -5.75 2.69 -2.51
C VAL A 170 -7.23 2.77 -2.09
N TYR A 171 -7.53 2.52 -0.82
CA TYR A 171 -8.89 2.49 -0.28
C TYR A 171 -8.99 3.40 0.94
N LEU A 172 -9.98 4.29 0.94
CA LEU A 172 -10.27 5.21 2.04
C LEU A 172 -11.22 4.56 3.05
N SER A 173 -11.04 4.90 4.33
CA SER A 173 -12.08 4.71 5.35
C SER A 173 -13.03 5.92 5.41
N ASP A 174 -14.16 5.76 6.10
CA ASP A 174 -15.13 6.84 6.30
C ASP A 174 -14.53 8.03 7.08
N ALA A 175 -13.63 7.76 8.03
CA ALA A 175 -12.95 8.81 8.80
C ALA A 175 -12.07 9.68 7.90
N GLU A 176 -11.31 9.05 7.02
CA GLU A 176 -10.39 9.72 6.10
C GLU A 176 -11.13 10.48 5.01
N SER A 177 -12.26 9.94 4.57
CA SER A 177 -13.17 10.63 3.64
C SER A 177 -13.69 11.93 4.26
N LYS A 178 -14.02 11.92 5.56
CA LYS A 178 -14.40 13.13 6.31
C LYS A 178 -13.25 14.11 6.44
N ASP A 179 -12.03 13.63 6.71
CA ASP A 179 -10.84 14.48 6.81
C ASP A 179 -10.55 15.21 5.49
N ILE A 180 -10.62 14.51 4.35
CA ILE A 180 -10.45 15.11 3.02
C ILE A 180 -11.52 16.18 2.79
N ALA A 181 -12.79 15.88 3.09
CA ALA A 181 -13.89 16.81 2.91
C ALA A 181 -13.71 18.06 3.79
N ALA A 182 -13.31 17.89 5.05
CA ALA A 182 -13.03 18.99 5.96
C ALA A 182 -11.87 19.87 5.46
N ALA A 183 -10.77 19.25 5.00
CA ALA A 183 -9.64 19.96 4.42
C ALA A 183 -10.02 20.74 3.15
N LEU A 184 -10.86 20.13 2.28
CA LEU A 184 -11.35 20.75 1.05
C LEU A 184 -12.19 21.99 1.34
N VAL A 185 -13.16 21.89 2.26
CA VAL A 185 -14.02 23.03 2.65
C VAL A 185 -13.22 24.10 3.40
N SER A 186 -12.24 23.70 4.22
CA SER A 186 -11.36 24.66 4.89
C SER A 186 -10.52 25.47 3.90
N SER A 187 -10.09 24.84 2.79
CA SER A 187 -9.28 25.50 1.76
C SER A 187 -10.15 26.30 0.78
N HIS A 188 -11.36 25.80 0.49
CA HIS A 188 -12.33 26.42 -0.41
C HIS A 188 -13.71 26.52 0.26
N PRO A 189 -13.93 27.55 1.10
CA PRO A 189 -15.20 27.74 1.80
C PRO A 189 -16.41 27.90 0.88
N CYS A 190 -16.19 28.25 -0.39
CA CYS A 190 -17.25 28.33 -1.40
C CYS A 190 -17.92 26.98 -1.71
N LEU A 191 -17.30 25.84 -1.35
CA LEU A 191 -17.80 24.48 -1.60
C LEU A 191 -18.61 23.88 -0.43
N LYS A 192 -18.90 24.67 0.61
CA LYS A 192 -19.59 24.23 1.82
C LYS A 192 -21.04 23.79 1.59
#